data_AF-Q9RTG2-F1
#
_entry.id   AF-Q9RTG2-F1
#
_cell.length_a   1.000
_cell.length_b   1.000
_cell.length_c   1.000
_cell.angle_alpha   90.00
_cell.angle_beta   90.00
_cell.angle_gamma   90.00
#
_symmetry.space_group_name_H-M   'P 1'
#
loop_
_entity.id
_entity.type
_entity.pdbx_description
1 polymer ?
#
loop_
_entity_poly.entity_id
_entity_poly.type
_entity_poly.pdbx_seq_one_letter_code
_entity_poly.pdbx_strand_id
1 'polypeptide(L)'
;MLASLAEFALGALDYGDVNRYLGLGNMSLGGLLLVYGVLTVIRYAEAQDALHDPLPRTPMYDTPHQRLTLLVGVGLNLLGLAVCLAWAAAGQRPLLHLLGAALHLWTAWLAWRGRIRGAEGM
;
A
#
# COMPACT_ATOMS: atom_id res chain seq x y z
N MET A 1 4.12 -3.74 -2.11
CA MET A 1 5.59 -3.64 -1.97
C MET A 1 6.25 -2.84 -3.09
N LEU A 2 5.78 -2.90 -4.34
CA LEU A 2 6.30 -1.99 -5.37
C LEU A 2 6.07 -0.52 -5.02
N ALA A 3 4.85 -0.18 -4.55
CA ALA A 3 4.53 1.18 -4.10
C ALA A 3 5.46 1.67 -2.97
N SER A 4 5.79 0.82 -1.98
CA SER A 4 6.73 1.20 -0.93
C SER A 4 8.14 1.44 -1.46
N LEU A 5 8.62 0.59 -2.39
CA LEU A 5 9.94 0.76 -2.98
C LEU A 5 10.02 2.04 -3.82
N ALA A 6 8.98 2.32 -4.61
CA ALA A 6 8.88 3.56 -5.38
C ALA A 6 8.92 4.78 -4.45
N GLU A 7 8.18 4.76 -3.35
CA GLU A 7 8.13 5.89 -2.41
C GLU A 7 9.45 6.10 -1.67
N PHE A 8 10.17 5.02 -1.34
CA PHE A 8 11.55 5.13 -0.83
C PHE A 8 12.50 5.74 -1.86
N ALA A 9 12.42 5.31 -3.13
CA ALA A 9 13.28 5.82 -4.19
C ALA A 9 13.01 7.31 -4.46
N LEU A 10 11.73 7.69 -4.59
CA LEU A 10 11.33 9.10 -4.74
C LEU A 10 11.75 9.92 -3.52
N GLY A 11 11.49 9.43 -2.30
CA GLY A 11 11.93 10.09 -1.08
C GLY A 11 13.45 10.28 -0.98
N ALA A 12 14.25 9.31 -1.44
CA ALA A 12 15.71 9.42 -1.50
C ALA A 12 16.19 10.48 -2.49
N LEU A 13 15.55 10.52 -3.66
CA LEU A 13 15.80 11.52 -4.67
C LEU A 13 15.44 12.93 -4.17
N ASP A 14 14.31 13.09 -3.49
CA ASP A 14 13.85 14.39 -2.98
C ASP A 14 14.63 14.85 -1.74
N TYR A 15 15.12 13.91 -0.94
CA TYR A 15 15.97 14.18 0.22
C TYR A 15 17.28 14.87 -0.18
N GLY A 16 17.88 14.45 -1.29
CA GLY A 16 19.14 14.99 -1.79
C GLY A 16 18.99 16.35 -2.47
N ASP A 17 17.93 16.53 -3.25
CA ASP A 17 17.85 17.64 -4.21
C ASP A 17 16.86 18.74 -3.83
N VAL A 18 15.83 18.45 -3.02
CA VAL A 18 14.74 19.40 -2.77
C VAL A 18 14.67 19.81 -1.31
N ASN A 19 14.35 18.88 -0.42
CA ASN A 19 14.23 19.15 1.00
C ASN A 19 14.36 17.86 1.81
N ARG A 20 15.31 17.85 2.74
CA ARG A 20 15.61 16.68 3.58
C ARG A 20 14.40 16.21 4.40
N TYR A 21 13.63 17.13 4.99
CA TYR A 21 12.50 16.75 5.83
C TYR A 21 11.34 16.19 5.02
N LEU A 22 11.05 16.76 3.84
CA LEU A 22 10.00 16.25 2.98
C LEU A 22 10.39 14.90 2.35
N GLY A 23 11.65 14.74 1.91
CA GLY A 23 12.17 13.47 1.43
C GLY A 23 12.13 12.38 2.52
N LEU A 24 12.50 12.73 3.77
CA LEU A 24 12.39 11.83 4.92
C LEU A 24 10.92 11.48 5.24
N GLY A 25 9.99 12.41 5.02
CA GLY A 25 8.55 12.18 5.09
C GLY A 25 8.08 11.13 4.09
N ASN A 26 8.47 11.26 2.81
CA ASN A 26 8.17 10.27 1.76
C ASN A 26 8.78 8.91 2.11
N MET A 27 10.03 8.86 2.57
CA MET A 27 10.65 7.60 3.03
C MET A 27 9.88 6.97 4.21
N SER A 28 9.41 7.78 5.16
CA SER A 28 8.62 7.30 6.30
C SER A 28 7.30 6.68 5.83
N LEU A 29 6.63 7.31 4.86
CA LEU A 29 5.44 6.77 4.20
C LEU A 29 5.75 5.45 3.47
N GLY A 30 6.88 5.39 2.76
CA GLY A 30 7.41 4.15 2.16
C GLY A 30 7.57 3.03 3.19
N GLY A 31 8.07 3.33 4.39
CA GLY A 31 8.18 2.40 5.50
C GLY A 31 6.82 1.86 5.97
N LEU A 32 5.81 2.71 6.13
CA LEU A 32 4.46 2.29 6.48
C LEU A 32 3.84 1.38 5.41
N LEU A 33 4.01 1.74 4.13
CA LEU A 33 3.58 0.94 2.99
C LEU A 33 4.31 -0.41 2.92
N LEU A 34 5.58 -0.45 3.33
CA LEU A 34 6.37 -1.67 3.40
C LEU A 34 5.81 -2.61 4.46
N VAL A 35 5.59 -2.11 5.69
CA VAL A 35 4.98 -2.88 6.78
C VAL A 35 3.63 -3.44 6.35
N TYR A 36 2.77 -2.61 5.77
CA TYR A 36 1.49 -3.05 5.21
C TYR A 36 1.67 -4.14 4.13
N GLY A 37 2.65 -3.97 3.23
CA GLY A 37 2.98 -4.94 2.20
C GLY A 37 3.41 -6.29 2.76
N VAL A 38 4.27 -6.31 3.78
CA VAL A 38 4.70 -7.52 4.48
C VAL A 38 3.52 -8.22 5.13
N LEU A 39 2.68 -7.49 5.86
CA LEU A 39 1.46 -8.04 6.47
C LEU A 39 0.52 -8.64 5.42
N THR A 40 0.40 -8.01 4.26
CA THR A 40 -0.41 -8.52 3.15
C THR A 40 0.15 -9.83 2.58
N VAL A 41 1.47 -9.95 2.45
CA VAL A 41 2.13 -11.18 1.98
C VAL A 41 1.98 -12.31 2.99
N ILE A 42 2.15 -12.05 4.29
CA ILE A 42 1.92 -13.03 5.35
C ILE A 42 0.49 -13.57 5.26
N ARG A 43 -0.50 -12.66 5.18
CA ARG A 43 -1.91 -13.05 5.04
C ARG A 43 -2.18 -13.84 3.77
N TYR A 44 -1.50 -13.52 2.67
CA TYR A 44 -1.61 -14.29 1.44
C TYR A 44 -1.05 -15.71 1.62
N ALA A 45 0.12 -15.86 2.25
CA ALA A 45 0.72 -17.16 2.53
C ALA A 45 -0.16 -18.01 3.46
N GLU A 46 -0.71 -17.42 4.51
CA GLU A 46 -1.67 -18.07 5.41
C GLU A 46 -2.94 -18.51 4.67
N ALA A 47 -3.45 -17.69 3.74
CA ALA A 47 -4.61 -18.06 2.93
C ALA A 47 -4.30 -19.21 1.97
N GLN A 48 -3.10 -19.26 1.40
CA GLN A 48 -2.66 -20.38 0.56
C GLN A 48 -2.51 -21.67 1.36
N ASP A 49 -1.94 -21.61 2.57
CA ASP A 49 -1.79 -22.78 3.44
C ASP A 49 -3.16 -23.36 3.84
N ALA A 50 -4.10 -22.49 4.24
CA ALA A 50 -5.46 -22.90 4.59
C ALA A 50 -6.24 -23.57 3.44
N LEU A 51 -5.96 -23.22 2.18
CA LEU A 51 -6.59 -23.87 1.02
C LEU A 51 -6.12 -25.32 0.80
N HIS A 52 -4.96 -25.69 1.35
CA HIS A 52 -4.36 -27.02 1.21
C HIS A 52 -4.39 -27.82 2.51
N ASP A 53 -4.96 -27.26 3.59
CA ASP A 53 -5.10 -27.94 4.88
C ASP A 53 -6.22 -29.00 4.81
N PRO A 54 -5.92 -30.31 5.00
CA PRO A 54 -6.93 -31.36 5.04
C PRO A 54 -7.87 -31.28 6.25
N LEU A 55 -7.55 -30.46 7.27
CA LEU A 55 -8.35 -30.23 8.47
C LEU A 55 -8.48 -28.73 8.75
N PRO A 56 -9.36 -28.00 8.04
CA PRO A 56 -9.46 -26.55 8.14
C PRO A 56 -9.81 -26.15 9.58
N ARG A 57 -8.83 -25.57 10.28
CA ARG A 57 -9.07 -24.90 11.56
C ARG A 57 -9.88 -23.63 11.29
N THR A 58 -10.77 -23.28 12.22
CA THR A 58 -11.69 -22.11 12.23
C THR A 58 -11.36 -21.00 11.23
N PRO A 59 -12.36 -20.47 10.48
CA PRO A 59 -12.13 -19.47 9.44
C PRO A 59 -11.36 -18.27 9.99
N MET A 60 -10.08 -18.20 9.61
CA MET A 60 -9.11 -17.25 10.14
C MET A 60 -9.43 -15.79 9.77
N TYR A 61 -10.40 -15.59 8.88
CA TYR A 61 -10.70 -14.31 8.25
C TYR A 61 -12.02 -13.67 8.66
N ASP A 62 -12.75 -14.26 9.61
CA ASP A 62 -13.97 -13.65 10.15
C ASP A 62 -13.65 -12.81 11.39
N THR A 63 -12.73 -11.84 11.23
CA THR A 63 -12.32 -10.94 12.33
C THR A 63 -12.51 -9.47 11.96
N PRO A 64 -12.91 -8.61 12.91
CA PRO A 64 -13.16 -7.18 12.66
C PRO A 64 -11.93 -6.43 12.13
N HIS A 65 -10.72 -6.96 12.35
CA HIS A 65 -9.48 -6.40 11.86
C HIS A 65 -9.31 -6.49 10.33
N GLN A 66 -10.05 -7.36 9.65
CA GLN A 66 -9.96 -7.51 8.19
C GLN A 66 -10.35 -6.22 7.45
N ARG A 67 -11.46 -5.60 7.83
CA ARG A 67 -11.92 -4.34 7.22
C ARG A 67 -10.94 -3.20 7.51
N LEU A 68 -10.41 -3.15 8.73
CA LEU A 68 -9.43 -2.13 9.11
C LEU A 68 -8.14 -2.26 8.29
N THR A 69 -7.62 -3.47 8.10
CA THR A 69 -6.43 -3.69 7.25
C THR A 69 -6.65 -3.20 5.83
N LEU A 70 -7.82 -3.50 5.23
CA LEU A 70 -8.16 -3.00 3.90
C LEU A 70 -8.21 -1.47 3.85
N LEU A 71 -8.91 -0.83 4.80
CA LEU A 71 -9.04 0.62 4.84
C LEU A 71 -7.69 1.32 5.05
N VAL A 72 -6.85 0.80 5.93
CA VAL A 72 -5.48 1.32 6.15
C VAL A 72 -4.65 1.16 4.88
N GLY A 73 -4.71 -0.01 4.23
CA GLY A 73 -3.97 -0.27 2.99
C GLY A 73 -4.37 0.66 1.83
N VAL A 74 -5.67 0.84 1.62
CA VAL A 74 -6.19 1.78 0.62
C VAL A 74 -5.83 3.21 1.01
N GLY A 75 -6.03 3.59 2.27
CA GLY A 75 -5.71 4.93 2.78
C GLY A 75 -4.25 5.31 2.61
N LEU A 76 -3.30 4.41 2.91
CA LEU A 76 -1.87 4.63 2.71
C LEU A 76 -1.53 4.83 1.23
N ASN A 77 -2.16 4.08 0.31
CA ASN A 77 -1.92 4.27 -1.12
C ASN A 77 -2.58 5.54 -1.66
N LEU A 78 -3.76 5.93 -1.17
CA LEU A 78 -4.36 7.21 -1.52
C LEU A 78 -3.54 8.39 -1.00
N LEU A 79 -2.94 8.26 0.19
CA LEU A 79 -2.00 9.24 0.72
C LEU A 79 -0.74 9.34 -0.17
N GLY A 80 -0.13 8.21 -0.54
CA GLY A 80 1.02 8.20 -1.47
C GLY A 80 0.68 8.78 -2.84
N LEU A 81 -0.52 8.50 -3.36
CA LEU A 81 -1.05 9.14 -4.57
C LEU A 81 -1.12 10.66 -4.41
N ALA A 82 -1.70 11.16 -3.31
CA ALA A 82 -1.82 12.60 -3.07
C ALA A 82 -0.45 13.28 -2.94
N VAL A 83 0.50 12.65 -2.24
CA VAL A 83 1.88 13.13 -2.11
C VAL A 83 2.56 13.21 -3.47
N CYS A 84 2.46 12.15 -4.28
CA CYS A 84 3.01 12.14 -5.64
C CYS A 84 2.38 13.23 -6.52
N LEU A 85 1.07 13.42 -6.48
CA LEU A 85 0.41 14.48 -7.26
C LEU A 85 0.83 15.88 -6.81
N ALA A 86 0.99 16.10 -5.49
CA ALA A 86 1.47 17.37 -4.96
C ALA A 86 2.89 17.68 -5.45
N TRP A 87 3.78 16.68 -5.46
CA TRP A 87 5.14 16.82 -5.97
C TRP A 87 5.18 17.05 -7.48
N ALA A 88 4.36 16.32 -8.25
CA ALA A 88 4.25 16.54 -9.68
C ALA A 88 3.76 17.96 -10.01
N ALA A 89 2.80 18.50 -9.23
CA ALA A 89 2.31 19.87 -9.38
C ALA A 89 3.35 20.92 -8.96
N ALA A 90 4.19 20.62 -7.98
CA ALA A 90 5.31 21.48 -7.56
C ALA A 90 6.47 21.52 -8.57
N GLY A 91 6.43 20.69 -9.63
CA GLY A 91 7.38 20.72 -10.75
C GLY A 91 8.69 19.98 -10.50
N GLN A 92 8.86 19.32 -9.35
CA GLN A 92 10.01 18.48 -9.09
C GLN A 92 9.79 17.13 -9.77
N ARG A 93 10.67 16.77 -10.72
CA ARG A 93 10.67 15.46 -11.42
C ARG A 93 9.25 14.94 -11.76
N PRO A 94 8.41 15.75 -12.41
CA PRO A 94 6.95 15.51 -12.43
C PRO A 94 6.58 14.17 -13.05
N LEU A 95 7.32 13.72 -14.07
CA LEU A 95 7.10 12.41 -14.69
C LEU A 95 7.33 11.25 -13.71
N LEU A 96 8.35 11.32 -12.85
CA LEU A 96 8.64 10.27 -11.89
C LEU A 96 7.55 10.19 -10.81
N HIS A 97 7.10 11.34 -10.32
CA HIS A 97 5.99 11.38 -9.36
C HIS A 97 4.66 10.97 -10.00
N LEU A 98 4.39 11.29 -11.27
CA LEU A 98 3.19 10.80 -11.96
C LEU A 98 3.20 9.27 -12.13
N LEU A 99 4.37 8.67 -12.38
CA LEU A 99 4.51 7.21 -12.37
C LEU A 99 4.29 6.62 -10.98
N GLY A 100 4.82 7.26 -9.93
CA GLY A 100 4.54 6.89 -8.53
C GLY A 100 3.05 6.98 -8.19
N ALA A 101 2.38 8.06 -8.59
CA ALA A 101 0.94 8.24 -8.47
C ALA A 101 0.16 7.12 -9.15
N ALA A 102 0.49 6.80 -10.41
CA ALA A 102 -0.15 5.71 -11.14
C ALA A 102 0.01 4.37 -10.43
N LEU A 103 1.20 4.10 -9.88
CA LEU A 103 1.48 2.89 -9.11
C LEU A 103 0.63 2.83 -7.83
N HIS A 104 0.53 3.92 -7.09
CA HIS A 104 -0.32 4.00 -5.90
C HIS A 104 -1.80 3.77 -6.22
N LEU A 105 -2.30 4.42 -7.27
CA LEU A 105 -3.68 4.23 -7.72
C LEU A 105 -3.95 2.77 -8.11
N TRP A 106 -3.04 2.16 -8.86
CA TRP A 106 -3.14 0.76 -9.24
C TRP A 106 -3.12 -0.17 -8.01
N THR A 107 -2.25 0.11 -7.04
CA THR A 107 -2.14 -0.69 -5.81
C THR A 107 -3.39 -0.57 -4.94
N ALA A 108 -3.96 0.65 -4.81
CA ALA A 108 -5.23 0.87 -4.13
C ALA A 108 -6.38 0.13 -4.82
N TRP A 109 -6.41 0.16 -6.16
CA TRP A 109 -7.38 -0.59 -6.96
C TRP A 109 -7.26 -2.10 -6.77
N LEU A 110 -6.04 -2.65 -6.76
CA LEU A 110 -5.79 -4.06 -6.49
C LEU A 110 -6.29 -4.46 -5.09
N ALA A 111 -5.96 -3.67 -4.06
CA ALA A 111 -6.44 -3.90 -2.70
C ALA A 111 -7.98 -3.86 -2.63
N TRP A 112 -8.60 -2.88 -3.27
CA TRP A 112 -10.06 -2.74 -3.32
C TRP A 112 -10.76 -3.89 -4.03
N ARG A 113 -10.16 -4.41 -5.11
CA ARG A 113 -10.66 -5.59 -5.84
C ARG A 113 -10.46 -6.89 -5.09
N GLY A 114 -9.40 -6.99 -4.30
CA GLY A 114 -9.10 -8.15 -3.46
C GLY A 114 -9.96 -8.26 -2.20
N ARG A 115 -10.89 -7.32 -1.96
CA ARG A 115 -11.82 -7.41 -0.83
C ARG A 115 -12.67 -8.68 -0.94
N ILE A 116 -12.81 -9.42 0.15
CA ILE A 116 -13.73 -10.55 0.22
C ILE A 116 -15.16 -9.98 0.16
N ARG A 117 -15.92 -10.37 -0.86
CA ARG A 117 -17.36 -10.04 -0.97
C ARG A 117 -18.14 -10.98 -0.04
N GLY A 118 -18.20 -10.65 1.24
CA GLY A 118 -18.90 -11.47 2.23
C GLY A 118 -19.37 -10.64 3.40
N ALA A 119 -20.40 -9.80 3.21
CA ALA A 119 -21.19 -9.16 4.28
C ALA A 119 -22.45 -8.43 3.76
N GLU A 120 -22.92 -8.67 2.53
CA GLU A 120 -24.10 -7.97 1.96
C GLU A 120 -25.18 -8.94 1.43
N GLY A 121 -25.17 -10.20 1.86
CA GLY A 121 -26.06 -11.23 1.29
C GLY A 121 -26.49 -12.34 2.22
N MET A 122 -26.42 -12.13 3.55
CA MET A 122 -27.04 -13.02 4.54
C MET A 122 -27.70 -12.18 5.64
#